data_AF-A0A9Q0NG12-F1
#
_entry.id   AF-A0A9Q0NG12-F1
#
_cell.length_a   1.000
_cell.length_b   1.000
_cell.length_c   1.000
_cell.angle_alpha   90.00
_cell.angle_beta   90.00
_cell.angle_gamma   90.00
#
_symmetry.space_group_name_H-M   'P 1'
#
loop_
_entity.id
_entity.type
_entity.pdbx_description
1 polymer ?
#
loop_
_entity_poly.entity_id
_entity_poly.type
_entity_poly.pdbx_seq_one_letter_code
_entity_poly.pdbx_strand_id
1 'polypeptide(L)'
;MPSVEPFIMDSLSLQLTGGPQGYRITLKNMEVFGASNYTVNSIKLSKNGAPFEASITIPRLLIQAKYTSSGVLIIIPASGQGDFDATLDGVVVDLEGTVSNDKKSSGTYMHVESLKLNLNVKK
;
A
#
# COMPACT_ATOMS: atom_id res chain seq x y z
N MET A 1 -6.30 -4.09 -16.13
CA MET A 1 -5.55 -3.99 -14.87
C MET A 1 -4.62 -2.79 -14.98
N PRO A 2 -4.45 -1.96 -13.93
CA PRO A 2 -3.48 -0.86 -13.96
C PRO A 2 -2.05 -1.39 -14.10
N SER A 3 -1.11 -0.52 -14.48
CA SER A 3 0.30 -0.92 -14.49
C SER A 3 0.77 -1.25 -13.07
N VAL A 4 1.50 -2.35 -12.94
CA VAL A 4 2.16 -2.74 -11.68
C VAL A 4 3.51 -2.04 -11.56
N GLU A 5 4.10 -1.63 -12.68
CA GLU A 5 5.40 -0.99 -12.74
C GLU A 5 5.39 0.15 -13.80
N PRO A 6 5.55 1.42 -13.40
CA PRO A 6 5.32 1.89 -12.04
C PRO A 6 3.86 1.67 -11.66
N PHE A 7 3.62 1.43 -10.37
CA PHE A 7 2.29 1.63 -9.81
C PHE A 7 2.06 3.13 -9.63
N ILE A 8 1.02 3.66 -10.28
CA ILE A 8 0.71 5.10 -10.29
C ILE A 8 -0.51 5.36 -9.42
N MET A 9 -0.40 6.37 -8.54
CA MET A 9 -1.51 6.84 -7.71
C MET A 9 -1.57 8.37 -7.70
N ASP A 10 -2.73 8.92 -8.05
CA ASP A 10 -2.91 10.36 -8.23
C ASP A 10 -2.66 11.15 -6.95
N SER A 11 -3.21 10.68 -5.82
CA SER A 11 -2.97 11.33 -4.53
C SER A 11 -3.16 10.39 -3.33
N LEU A 12 -2.33 10.60 -2.31
CA LEU A 12 -2.46 10.00 -0.98
C LEU A 12 -2.39 11.09 0.07
N SER A 13 -3.42 11.23 0.90
CA SER A 13 -3.42 12.16 2.02
C SER A 13 -3.33 11.40 3.34
N LEU A 14 -2.28 11.69 4.12
CA LEU A 14 -2.01 11.13 5.43
C LEU A 14 -2.22 12.21 6.49
N GLN A 15 -2.96 11.89 7.56
CA GLN A 15 -3.10 12.76 8.73
C GLN A 15 -2.34 12.13 9.90
N LEU A 16 -1.26 12.78 10.33
CA LEU A 16 -0.32 12.22 11.31
C LEU A 16 -0.70 12.57 12.76
N THR A 17 -1.48 13.64 12.98
CA THR A 17 -1.98 14.01 14.30
C THR A 17 -3.49 14.26 14.28
N GLY A 18 -4.15 14.02 15.41
CA GLY A 18 -5.59 14.23 15.56
C GLY A 18 -6.00 15.70 15.67
N GLY A 19 -7.28 15.97 15.44
CA GLY A 19 -7.89 17.29 15.62
C GLY A 19 -7.97 18.16 14.35
N PRO A 20 -8.66 19.32 14.41
CA PRO A 20 -8.93 20.16 13.24
C PRO A 20 -7.68 20.73 12.58
N GLN A 21 -6.61 20.93 13.36
CA GLN A 21 -5.30 21.43 12.90
C GLN A 21 -4.22 20.35 12.84
N GLY A 22 -4.64 19.07 12.82
CA GLY A 22 -3.70 17.97 12.74
C GLY A 22 -2.79 18.06 11.52
N TYR A 23 -1.53 17.69 11.69
CA TYR A 23 -0.52 17.75 10.65
C TYR A 23 -0.87 16.75 9.54
N ARG A 24 -1.03 17.28 8.32
CA ARG A 24 -1.41 16.52 7.13
C ARG A 24 -0.27 16.56 6.13
N ILE A 25 -0.01 15.42 5.49
CA ILE A 25 0.87 15.28 4.33
C ILE A 25 0.03 14.76 3.18
N THR A 26 0.09 15.45 2.05
CA THR A 26 -0.50 14.98 0.79
C THR A 26 0.64 14.70 -0.18
N LEU A 27 0.67 13.48 -0.70
CA LEU A 27 1.55 13.03 -1.78
C LEU A 27 0.73 13.03 -3.06
N LYS A 28 1.21 13.68 -4.12
CA LYS A 28 0.57 13.74 -5.44
C LYS A 28 1.48 13.17 -6.51
N ASN A 29 0.88 12.63 -7.57
CA ASN A 29 1.57 12.01 -8.70
C ASN A 29 2.58 10.97 -8.20
N MET A 30 2.10 10.05 -7.36
CA MET A 30 2.96 9.04 -6.77
C MET A 30 3.24 7.95 -7.79
N GLU A 31 4.53 7.69 -7.99
CA GLU A 31 5.04 6.58 -8.78
C GLU A 31 5.80 5.64 -7.86
N VAL A 32 5.42 4.36 -7.86
CA VAL A 32 6.06 3.32 -7.07
C VAL A 32 6.70 2.30 -8.00
N PHE A 33 8.00 2.08 -7.82
CA PHE A 33 8.81 1.17 -8.61
C PHE A 33 9.31 -0.01 -7.76
N GLY A 34 9.55 -1.14 -8.39
CA GLY A 34 10.06 -2.37 -7.78
C GLY A 34 8.98 -3.28 -7.18
N ALA A 35 7.72 -2.83 -7.15
CA ALA A 35 6.60 -3.64 -6.65
C ALA A 35 6.35 -4.90 -7.50
N SER A 36 6.75 -4.88 -8.78
CA SER A 36 6.69 -6.03 -9.68
C SER A 36 7.74 -7.11 -9.37
N ASN A 37 8.87 -6.73 -8.76
CA ASN A 37 9.95 -7.64 -8.41
C ASN A 37 9.77 -8.14 -6.97
N TYR A 38 8.85 -9.09 -6.78
CA TYR A 38 8.59 -9.70 -5.48
C TYR A 38 8.91 -11.19 -5.49
N THR A 39 9.26 -11.71 -4.32
CA THR A 39 9.37 -13.14 -4.05
C THR A 39 8.23 -13.55 -3.13
N VAL A 40 7.51 -14.62 -3.48
CA VAL A 40 6.50 -15.20 -2.59
C VAL A 40 7.20 -16.09 -1.57
N ASN A 41 7.04 -15.77 -0.29
CA ASN A 41 7.62 -16.54 0.81
C ASN A 41 6.69 -17.68 1.24
N SER A 42 5.39 -17.41 1.31
CA SER A 42 4.39 -18.38 1.70
C SER A 42 3.01 -18.01 1.15
N ILE A 43 2.19 -19.03 0.89
CA ILE A 43 0.77 -18.88 0.56
C ILE A 43 0.01 -19.95 1.33
N LYS A 44 -1.06 -19.54 2.01
CA LYS A 44 -2.03 -20.39 2.67
C LYS A 44 -3.39 -20.07 2.07
N LEU A 45 -3.93 -21.03 1.33
CA LEU A 45 -5.23 -20.87 0.68
C LEU A 45 -6.36 -20.84 1.70
N SER A 46 -7.41 -20.10 1.38
CA SER A 46 -8.64 -20.07 2.16
C SER A 46 -9.21 -21.49 2.31
N LYS A 47 -9.53 -21.87 3.54
CA LYS A 47 -10.21 -23.14 3.86
C LYS A 47 -11.27 -22.91 4.93
N ASN A 48 -12.45 -23.48 4.75
CA ASN A 48 -13.57 -23.41 5.70
C ASN A 48 -13.97 -21.98 6.08
N GLY A 49 -13.93 -21.04 5.14
CA GLY A 49 -14.27 -19.63 5.37
C GLY A 49 -13.17 -18.79 6.02
N ALA A 50 -12.00 -19.37 6.34
CA ALA A 50 -10.84 -18.59 6.77
C ALA A 50 -10.30 -17.73 5.60
N PRO A 51 -9.80 -16.52 5.85
CA PRO A 51 -9.08 -15.74 4.85
C PRO A 51 -7.92 -16.53 4.24
N PHE A 52 -7.56 -16.24 2.99
CA PHE A 52 -6.26 -16.64 2.47
C PHE A 52 -5.20 -15.72 3.08
N GLU A 53 -4.01 -16.27 3.30
CA GLU A 53 -2.86 -15.54 3.80
C GLU A 53 -1.70 -15.73 2.83
N ALA A 54 -0.91 -14.68 2.59
CA ALA A 54 0.32 -14.79 1.83
C ALA A 54 1.37 -13.86 2.41
N SER A 55 2.63 -14.25 2.33
CA SER A 55 3.75 -13.37 2.67
C SER A 55 4.64 -13.22 1.44
N ILE A 56 4.96 -11.98 1.09
CA ILE A 56 5.85 -11.65 -0.03
C ILE A 56 7.00 -10.77 0.45
N THR A 57 8.11 -10.80 -0.28
CA THR A 57 9.24 -9.88 -0.07
C THR A 57 9.53 -9.12 -1.35
N ILE A 58 9.61 -7.80 -1.22
CA ILE A 58 10.04 -6.87 -2.25
C ILE A 58 11.46 -6.41 -1.87
N PRO A 59 12.51 -6.77 -2.63
CA PRO A 59 13.89 -6.47 -2.27
C PRO A 59 14.19 -4.98 -2.18
N ARG A 60 13.57 -4.18 -3.06
CA ARG A 60 13.73 -2.73 -3.11
C ARG A 60 12.48 -2.10 -3.71
N LEU A 61 11.96 -1.09 -3.04
CA LEU A 61 10.81 -0.31 -3.47
C LEU A 61 11.19 1.17 -3.50
N LEU A 62 11.03 1.82 -4.66
CA LEU A 62 11.30 3.24 -4.84
C LEU A 62 9.98 3.98 -4.97
N ILE A 63 9.82 5.08 -4.24
CA ILE A 63 8.62 5.91 -4.28
C ILE A 63 9.04 7.31 -4.65
N GLN A 64 8.42 7.86 -5.68
CA GLN A 64 8.61 9.25 -6.11
C GLN A 64 7.26 9.95 -6.10
N ALA A 65 7.18 11.13 -5.48
CA ALA A 65 5.96 11.92 -5.43
C ALA A 65 6.27 13.41 -5.23
N LYS A 66 5.27 14.26 -5.43
CA LYS A 66 5.30 15.64 -4.95
C LYS A 66 4.58 15.71 -3.61
N TYR A 67 5.24 16.15 -2.55
CA TYR A 67 4.62 16.30 -1.24
C TYR A 67 4.21 17.73 -0.97
N THR A 68 3.10 17.88 -0.26
CA THR A 68 2.68 19.12 0.40
C THR A 68 2.28 18.78 1.82
N SER A 69 2.84 19.47 2.81
CA SER A 69 2.50 19.31 4.21
C SER A 69 2.01 20.61 4.82
N SER A 70 1.08 20.49 5.77
CA SER A 70 0.51 21.63 6.49
C SER A 70 -0.11 21.18 7.79
N GLY A 71 0.03 21.98 8.85
CA GLY A 71 -0.70 21.84 10.10
C GLY A 71 0.18 22.09 11.30
N VAL A 72 -0.26 21.65 12.47
CA VAL A 72 0.49 21.80 13.71
C VAL A 72 1.11 20.46 14.10
N LEU A 73 2.45 20.41 14.08
CA LEU A 73 3.20 19.29 14.62
C LEU A 73 3.42 19.53 16.10
N ILE A 74 2.63 18.83 16.93
CA ILE A 74 2.59 18.96 18.40
C ILE A 74 2.14 20.38 18.83
N ILE A 75 3.04 21.37 18.77
CA ILE A 75 2.76 22.79 19.07
C ILE A 75 3.26 23.75 17.98
N ILE A 76 4.03 23.27 16.99
CA ILE A 76 4.67 24.13 16.00
C ILE A 76 3.89 24.07 14.69
N PRO A 77 3.38 25.21 14.17
CA PRO A 77 2.84 25.24 12.82
C PRO A 77 3.98 25.00 11.83
N ALA A 78 3.81 23.98 11.00
CA ALA A 78 4.76 23.61 9.97
C ALA A 78 4.04 23.45 8.63
N SER A 79 4.64 23.98 7.59
CA SER A 79 4.23 23.74 6.21
C SER A 79 5.46 23.52 5.34
N GLY A 80 5.28 22.75 4.28
CA GLY A 80 6.35 22.43 3.36
C GLY A 80 5.78 21.90 2.05
N GLN A 81 6.54 22.08 0.99
CA GLN A 81 6.23 21.56 -0.33
C GLN A 81 7.55 21.17 -0.99
N GLY A 82 7.55 20.08 -1.73
CA GLY A 82 8.71 19.68 -2.51
C GLY A 82 8.57 18.29 -3.09
N ASP A 83 9.73 17.70 -3.34
CA ASP A 83 9.84 16.37 -3.92
C ASP A 83 10.04 15.35 -2.80
N PHE A 84 9.36 14.22 -2.93
CA PHE A 84 9.43 13.11 -2.02
C PHE A 84 10.00 11.91 -2.75
N ASP A 85 11.23 11.54 -2.40
CA ASP A 85 11.89 10.33 -2.87
C ASP A 85 12.15 9.43 -1.67
N ALA A 86 11.61 8.21 -1.69
CA ALA A 86 11.83 7.21 -0.66
C ALA A 86 12.35 5.91 -1.28
N THR A 87 13.35 5.32 -0.63
CA THR A 87 13.86 3.98 -0.96
C THR A 87 13.63 3.08 0.25
N LEU A 88 12.88 2.01 0.05
CA LEU A 88 12.61 0.99 1.07
C LEU A 88 13.24 -0.31 0.62
N ASP A 89 14.24 -0.77 1.37
CA ASP A 89 14.92 -2.05 1.10
C ASP A 89 14.34 -3.17 1.97
N GLY A 90 14.27 -4.37 1.41
CA GLY A 90 13.87 -5.58 2.13
C GLY A 90 12.45 -5.53 2.72
N VAL A 91 11.48 -4.97 1.99
CA VAL A 91 10.09 -4.85 2.42
C VAL A 91 9.45 -6.23 2.45
N VAL A 92 8.91 -6.64 3.59
CA VAL A 92 8.08 -7.83 3.74
C VAL A 92 6.62 -7.38 3.80
N VAL A 93 5.75 -8.00 3.01
CA VAL A 93 4.33 -7.69 2.99
C VAL A 93 3.54 -8.94 3.33
N ASP A 94 2.81 -8.89 4.42
CA ASP A 94 1.86 -9.93 4.81
C ASP A 94 0.46 -9.52 4.33
N LEU A 95 -0.13 -10.37 3.50
CA LEU A 95 -1.45 -10.23 2.91
C LEU A 95 -2.43 -11.16 3.61
N GLU A 96 -3.62 -10.64 3.89
CA GLU A 96 -4.77 -11.43 4.36
C GLU A 96 -5.99 -11.00 3.56
N GLY A 97 -6.74 -11.93 2.98
CA GLY A 97 -7.92 -11.58 2.19
C GLY A 97 -9.02 -12.62 2.20
N THR A 98 -10.26 -12.17 2.02
CA THR A 98 -11.43 -13.06 1.89
C THR A 98 -11.83 -13.17 0.43
N VAL A 99 -12.22 -14.37 0.01
CA VAL A 99 -12.67 -14.63 -1.37
C VAL A 99 -14.04 -15.29 -1.37
N SER A 100 -14.89 -14.90 -2.30
CA SER A 100 -16.14 -15.56 -2.64
C SER A 100 -16.04 -16.18 -4.04
N ASN A 101 -16.90 -17.15 -4.34
CA ASN A 101 -16.92 -17.83 -5.63
C ASN A 101 -18.30 -17.67 -6.25
N ASP A 102 -18.35 -17.06 -7.43
CA ASP A 102 -19.56 -16.92 -8.23
C ASP A 102 -19.55 -17.96 -9.35
N LYS A 103 -20.56 -18.84 -9.37
CA LYS A 103 -20.81 -19.73 -10.51
C LYS A 103 -21.71 -19.03 -11.51
N LYS A 104 -21.20 -18.86 -12.73
CA LYS A 104 -21.98 -18.41 -13.90
C LYS A 104 -22.00 -19.52 -14.94
N SER A 105 -22.88 -19.42 -15.93
CA SER A 105 -22.95 -20.38 -17.04
C SER A 105 -21.63 -20.51 -17.82
N SER A 106 -20.78 -19.47 -17.78
CA SER A 106 -19.46 -19.41 -18.42
C SER A 106 -18.30 -19.95 -17.57
N GLY A 107 -18.54 -20.35 -16.30
CA GLY A 107 -17.50 -20.87 -15.42
C GLY A 107 -17.62 -20.41 -13.96
N THR A 108 -16.65 -20.82 -13.14
CA THR A 108 -16.53 -20.36 -11.75
C THR A 108 -15.54 -19.19 -11.69
N TYR A 109 -15.95 -18.09 -11.08
CA TYR A 109 -15.15 -16.88 -10.92
C TYR A 109 -14.86 -16.64 -9.45
N MET A 110 -13.61 -16.33 -9.13
CA MET A 110 -13.23 -15.90 -7.78
C MET A 110 -13.37 -14.39 -7.67
N HIS A 111 -13.99 -13.93 -6.59
CA HIS A 111 -14.07 -12.53 -6.22
C HIS A 111 -13.30 -12.30 -4.93
N VAL A 112 -12.44 -11.28 -4.90
CA VAL A 112 -11.74 -10.88 -3.67
C VAL A 112 -12.62 -9.84 -2.98
N GLU A 113 -13.19 -10.21 -1.84
CA GLU A 113 -14.12 -9.38 -1.05
C GLU A 113 -13.36 -8.35 -0.20
N SER A 114 -12.25 -8.77 0.39
CA SER A 114 -11.40 -7.90 1.19
C SER A 114 -9.94 -8.29 1.05
N LEU A 115 -9.07 -7.29 1.13
CA LEU A 115 -7.63 -7.47 1.15
C LEU A 115 -7.03 -6.52 2.18
N LYS A 116 -6.33 -7.08 3.15
CA LYS A 116 -5.56 -6.38 4.16
C LYS A 116 -4.07 -6.60 3.88
N LEU A 117 -3.31 -5.53 3.99
CA LEU A 117 -1.87 -5.51 3.76
C LEU A 117 -1.18 -4.99 5.01
N ASN A 118 -0.21 -5.74 5.52
CA ASN A 118 0.70 -5.28 6.56
C ASN A 118 2.10 -5.19 5.95
N LEU A 119 2.63 -3.98 5.84
CA LEU A 119 3.97 -3.74 5.32
C LEU A 119 4.96 -3.65 6.49
N ASN A 120 6.02 -4.44 6.43
CA ASN A 120 7.12 -4.43 7.38
C ASN A 120 8.41 -4.08 6.63
N VAL A 121 8.96 -2.91 6.93
CA VAL A 121 10.23 -2.44 6.35
C VAL A 121 11.34 -2.82 7.31
N LYS A 122 12.32 -3.60 6.85
CA LYS A 122 13.50 -3.91 7.67
C LYS A 122 14.24 -2.61 7.98
N LYS A 123 14.54 -2.43 9.26
CA LYS A 123 15.25 -1.26 9.80
C LYS A 123 16.72 -1.26 9.42
#